data_AF-A0A927TJ82-F1
#
_entry.id   AF-A0A927TJ82-F1
#
_cell.length_a   1.000
_cell.length_b   1.000
_cell.length_c   1.000
_cell.angle_alpha   90.00
_cell.angle_beta   90.00
_cell.angle_gamma   90.00
#
_symmetry.space_group_name_H-M   'P 1'
#
loop_
_entity.id
_entity.type
_entity.pdbx_description
1 polymer ?
#
loop_
_entity_poly.entity_id
_entity_poly.type
_entity_poly.pdbx_seq_one_letter_code
_entity_poly.pdbx_strand_id
1 'polypeptide(L)'
;MNVVQQMQLKNAVERVLHVPGNYTEAIKHTGQVLEMALVLDYHISEPELRMLSTEIVDLLKRHSEVFRNVRLNVIKWVDDTCICKEVSSMAHVRMGQIFGDYVQGSSRKSFLELARQLKLFYARSKLILVLTDGSFYPGEPEKVREQMHPFLHRKLLILQNGKVCIGTEWMREILT
;
A
#
# COMPACT_ATOMS: atom_id res chain seq x y z
N MET A 1 -5.82 0.60 -15.38
CA MET A 1 -6.79 -0.26 -14.66
C MET A 1 -8.13 -0.28 -15.38
N ASN A 2 -8.69 -1.46 -15.66
CA ASN A 2 -10.03 -1.59 -16.23
C ASN A 2 -11.14 -1.33 -15.18
N VAL A 3 -12.40 -1.27 -15.62
CA VAL A 3 -13.55 -0.95 -14.75
C VAL A 3 -13.72 -1.96 -13.61
N VAL A 4 -13.51 -3.25 -13.87
CA VAL A 4 -13.62 -4.32 -12.87
C VAL A 4 -12.56 -4.14 -11.78
N GLN A 5 -11.31 -3.88 -12.17
CA GLN A 5 -10.20 -3.64 -11.26
C GLN A 5 -10.43 -2.40 -10.40
N GLN A 6 -10.95 -1.32 -11.00
CA GLN A 6 -11.33 -0.11 -10.28
C GLN A 6 -12.41 -0.38 -9.24
N MET A 7 -13.44 -1.17 -9.57
CA MET A 7 -14.50 -1.55 -8.63
C MET A 7 -13.95 -2.43 -7.49
N GLN A 8 -13.10 -3.41 -7.80
CA GLN A 8 -12.45 -4.26 -6.81
C GLN A 8 -11.61 -3.44 -5.84
N LEU A 9 -10.80 -2.50 -6.34
CA LEU A 9 -9.98 -1.61 -5.51
C LEU A 9 -10.84 -0.74 -4.60
N LYS A 10 -11.90 -0.11 -5.13
CA LYS A 10 -12.86 0.68 -4.32
C LYS A 10 -13.46 -0.15 -3.19
N ASN A 11 -13.99 -1.33 -3.50
CA ASN A 11 -14.60 -2.21 -2.51
C ASN A 11 -13.59 -2.67 -1.44
N ALA A 12 -12.35 -2.97 -1.84
CA ALA A 12 -11.30 -3.36 -0.92
C ALA A 12 -10.88 -2.20 0.02
N VAL A 13 -10.79 -0.99 -0.52
CA VAL A 13 -10.51 0.23 0.26
C VAL A 13 -11.62 0.49 1.27
N GLU A 14 -12.89 0.40 0.87
CA GLU A 14 -14.03 0.55 1.78
C GLU A 14 -14.00 -0.49 2.89
N ARG A 15 -13.76 -1.76 2.56
CA ARG A 15 -13.63 -2.85 3.54
C ARG A 15 -12.51 -2.57 4.55
N VAL A 16 -11.35 -2.10 4.10
CA VAL A 16 -10.21 -1.78 4.97
C VAL A 16 -10.51 -0.59 5.89
N LEU A 17 -11.03 0.51 5.33
CA LEU A 17 -11.29 1.72 6.12
C LEU A 17 -12.35 1.49 7.20
N HIS A 18 -13.38 0.68 6.92
CA HIS A 18 -14.50 0.43 7.83
C HIS A 18 -14.29 -0.77 8.79
N VAL A 19 -13.11 -1.39 8.82
CA VAL A 19 -12.79 -2.38 9.87
C VAL A 19 -12.97 -1.72 11.26
N PRO A 20 -13.63 -2.37 12.23
CA PRO A 20 -13.79 -1.84 13.58
C PRO A 20 -12.46 -1.36 14.18
N GLY A 21 -12.43 -0.12 14.68
CA GLY A 21 -11.23 0.51 15.24
C GLY A 21 -10.27 1.14 14.22
N ASN A 22 -10.61 1.18 12.92
CA ASN A 22 -9.77 1.79 11.89
C ASN A 22 -10.15 3.26 11.56
N TYR A 23 -10.89 3.51 10.48
CA TYR A 23 -11.38 4.85 10.08
C TYR A 23 -12.91 4.85 10.10
N THR A 24 -13.49 5.14 11.28
CA THR A 24 -14.93 5.11 11.52
C THR A 24 -15.60 6.46 11.21
N GLU A 25 -16.93 6.48 11.10
CA GLU A 25 -17.72 7.74 11.01
C GLU A 25 -17.35 8.73 12.12
N ALA A 26 -17.09 8.23 13.34
CA ALA A 26 -16.62 9.06 14.46
C ALA A 26 -15.30 9.81 14.15
N ILE A 27 -14.39 9.21 13.37
CA ILE A 27 -13.12 9.85 12.98
C ILE A 27 -13.36 10.84 11.83
N LYS A 28 -14.30 10.57 10.92
CA LYS A 28 -14.70 11.49 9.85
C LYS A 28 -15.14 12.86 10.40
N HIS A 29 -15.83 12.89 11.54
CA HIS A 29 -16.30 14.13 12.17
C HIS A 29 -15.27 14.84 13.06
N THR A 30 -14.12 14.23 13.34
CA THR A 30 -13.07 14.83 14.19
C THR A 30 -12.10 15.75 13.43
N GLY A 31 -12.22 15.83 12.10
CA GLY A 31 -11.29 16.57 11.26
C GLY A 31 -9.88 15.96 11.19
N GLN A 32 -9.68 14.75 11.73
CA GLN A 32 -8.40 14.06 11.65
C GLN A 32 -8.04 13.70 10.21
N VAL A 33 -6.84 14.09 9.80
CA VAL A 33 -6.27 13.76 8.49
C VAL A 33 -6.06 12.24 8.40
N LEU A 34 -6.63 11.62 7.36
CA LEU A 34 -6.39 10.21 7.07
C LEU A 34 -4.89 9.99 6.79
N GLU A 35 -4.24 9.14 7.58
CA GLU A 35 -2.86 8.73 7.33
C GLU A 35 -2.84 7.42 6.53
N MET A 36 -2.09 7.41 5.43
CA MET A 36 -1.94 6.23 4.59
C MET A 36 -0.51 6.04 4.10
N ALA A 37 -0.23 4.84 3.59
CA ALA A 37 1.05 4.49 3.00
C ALA A 37 0.85 3.92 1.59
N LEU A 38 1.73 4.30 0.67
CA LEU A 38 1.86 3.77 -0.68
C LEU A 38 3.26 3.16 -0.81
N VAL A 39 3.32 1.84 -0.87
CA VAL A 39 4.54 1.10 -1.14
C VAL A 39 4.67 0.90 -2.64
N LEU A 40 5.82 1.31 -3.17
CA LEU A 40 6.23 1.13 -4.56
C LEU A 40 7.33 0.07 -4.59
N ASP A 41 7.01 -1.06 -5.20
CA ASP A 41 8.00 -2.09 -5.49
C ASP A 41 8.91 -1.65 -6.64
N TYR A 42 10.14 -1.26 -6.32
CA TYR A 42 11.10 -0.76 -7.32
C TYR A 42 11.68 -1.85 -8.22
N HIS A 43 11.25 -3.12 -8.07
CA HIS A 43 11.47 -4.11 -9.11
C HIS A 43 10.67 -3.76 -10.38
N ILE A 44 9.51 -3.12 -10.23
CA ILE A 44 8.73 -2.61 -11.36
C ILE A 44 9.41 -1.39 -11.96
N SER A 45 9.36 -1.28 -13.29
CA SER A 45 9.88 -0.13 -14.02
C SER A 45 9.22 1.20 -13.59
N GLU A 46 9.99 2.29 -13.59
CA GLU A 46 9.48 3.62 -13.24
C GLU A 46 8.23 4.02 -14.06
N PRO A 47 8.19 3.86 -15.41
CA PRO A 47 7.02 4.26 -16.19
C PRO A 47 5.74 3.52 -15.77
N GLU A 48 5.87 2.23 -15.43
CA GLU A 48 4.75 1.42 -14.97
C GLU A 48 4.29 1.83 -13.57
N LEU A 49 5.20 2.01 -12.60
CA LEU A 49 4.86 2.52 -11.27
C LEU A 49 4.20 3.91 -11.35
N ARG A 50 4.72 4.80 -12.20
CA ARG A 50 4.17 6.15 -12.40
C ARG A 50 2.74 6.10 -12.93
N MET A 51 2.50 5.26 -13.94
CA MET A 51 1.17 5.04 -14.50
C MET A 51 0.21 4.46 -13.45
N LEU A 52 0.57 3.35 -12.81
CA LEU A 52 -0.28 2.66 -11.84
C LEU A 52 -0.60 3.54 -10.62
N SER A 53 0.41 4.18 -10.04
CA SER A 53 0.21 5.07 -8.89
C SER A 53 -0.68 6.26 -9.25
N THR A 54 -0.52 6.84 -10.43
CA THR A 54 -1.38 7.92 -10.94
C THR A 54 -2.83 7.48 -11.06
N GLU A 55 -3.09 6.34 -11.70
CA GLU A 55 -4.46 5.80 -11.84
C GLU A 55 -5.13 5.53 -10.50
N ILE A 56 -4.39 5.02 -9.52
CA ILE A 56 -4.88 4.75 -8.16
C ILE A 56 -5.22 6.05 -7.46
N VAL A 57 -4.33 7.06 -7.49
CA VAL A 57 -4.60 8.36 -6.88
C VAL A 57 -5.85 8.99 -7.45
N ASP A 58 -6.01 8.99 -8.77
CA ASP A 58 -7.19 9.55 -9.42
C ASP A 58 -8.45 8.79 -9.07
N LEU A 59 -8.37 7.45 -8.99
CA LEU A 59 -9.49 6.63 -8.55
C LEU A 59 -9.92 6.96 -7.12
N LEU A 60 -8.98 7.00 -6.17
CA LEU A 60 -9.25 7.26 -4.76
C LEU A 60 -9.86 8.66 -4.56
N LYS A 61 -9.30 9.69 -5.20
CA LYS A 61 -9.80 11.07 -5.10
C LYS A 61 -11.21 11.25 -5.69
N ARG A 62 -11.55 10.50 -6.75
CA ARG A 62 -12.92 10.48 -7.31
C ARG A 62 -13.88 9.67 -6.46
N HIS A 63 -13.38 8.66 -5.76
CA HIS A 63 -14.20 7.73 -4.98
C HIS A 63 -14.71 8.36 -3.68
N SER A 64 -13.87 9.10 -2.95
CA SER A 64 -14.27 9.68 -1.66
C SER A 64 -13.48 10.94 -1.31
N GLU A 65 -14.17 11.90 -0.69
CA GLU A 65 -13.57 13.17 -0.26
C GLU A 65 -12.50 12.99 0.82
N VAL A 66 -12.51 11.86 1.55
CA VAL A 66 -11.47 11.53 2.53
C VAL A 66 -10.08 11.56 1.92
N PHE A 67 -9.95 11.24 0.62
CA PHE A 67 -8.67 11.21 -0.08
C PHE A 67 -8.19 12.59 -0.54
N ARG A 68 -8.97 13.66 -0.35
CA ARG A 68 -8.54 15.03 -0.68
C ARG A 68 -7.50 15.56 0.29
N ASN A 69 -7.62 15.20 1.58
CA ASN A 69 -6.76 15.67 2.66
C ASN A 69 -6.17 14.46 3.41
N VAL A 70 -5.12 13.88 2.83
CA VAL A 70 -4.42 12.71 3.39
C VAL A 70 -2.97 13.03 3.70
N ARG A 71 -2.47 12.47 4.81
CA ARG A 71 -1.04 12.36 5.05
C ARG A 71 -0.56 11.09 4.37
N LEU A 72 0.10 11.26 3.22
CA LEU A 72 0.60 10.15 2.43
C LEU A 72 2.08 9.90 2.76
N ASN A 73 2.39 8.68 3.18
CA ASN A 73 3.75 8.18 3.24
C ASN A 73 4.02 7.37 1.96
N VAL A 74 5.10 7.66 1.26
CA VAL A 74 5.57 6.86 0.13
C VAL A 74 6.75 6.03 0.60
N ILE A 75 6.70 4.73 0.32
CA ILE A 75 7.73 3.76 0.70
C ILE A 75 8.28 3.15 -0.59
N LYS A 76 9.57 3.33 -0.83
CA LYS A 76 10.28 2.84 -2.01
C LYS A 76 10.99 1.56 -1.60
N TRP A 77 10.51 0.42 -2.07
CA TRP A 77 11.03 -0.89 -1.70
C TRP A 77 12.01 -1.39 -2.75
N VAL A 78 13.29 -1.05 -2.55
CA VAL A 78 14.37 -1.34 -3.51
C VAL A 78 14.92 -2.74 -3.26
N ASP A 79 15.33 -3.02 -2.02
CA ASP A 79 15.76 -4.32 -1.51
C ASP A 79 15.62 -4.36 0.03
N ASP A 80 16.09 -5.41 0.69
CA ASP A 80 15.98 -5.58 2.16
C ASP A 80 16.89 -4.62 2.95
N THR A 81 17.93 -4.07 2.32
CA THR A 81 18.84 -3.08 2.93
C THR A 81 18.40 -1.65 2.64
N CYS A 82 17.55 -1.45 1.63
CA CYS A 82 17.13 -0.15 1.14
C CYS A 82 15.59 -0.08 0.99
N ILE A 83 14.94 0.40 2.06
CA ILE A 83 13.53 0.77 2.09
C ILE A 83 13.42 2.26 2.42
N CYS A 84 13.41 3.10 1.39
CA CYS A 84 13.39 4.55 1.52
C CYS A 84 11.96 5.05 1.79
N LYS A 85 11.84 6.09 2.61
CA LYS A 85 10.56 6.57 3.14
C LYS A 85 10.50 8.08 3.01
N GLU A 86 9.41 8.59 2.46
CA GLU A 86 9.15 10.02 2.40
C GLU A 86 7.70 10.35 2.70
N VAL A 87 7.45 11.53 3.27
CA VAL A 87 6.10 12.09 3.34
C VAL A 87 5.86 12.87 2.05
N SER A 88 4.78 12.55 1.35
CA SER A 88 4.44 13.16 0.07
C SER A 88 2.95 13.53 0.02
N SER A 89 2.49 13.97 -1.15
CA SER A 89 1.10 14.31 -1.41
C SER A 89 0.58 13.52 -2.60
N MET A 90 -0.74 13.31 -2.62
CA MET A 90 -1.42 12.74 -3.79
C MET A 90 -1.14 13.53 -5.08
N ALA A 91 -0.95 14.86 -4.97
CA ALA A 91 -0.58 15.69 -6.11
C ALA A 91 0.82 15.37 -6.64
N HIS A 92 1.80 15.22 -5.75
CA HIS A 92 3.18 14.84 -6.11
C HIS A 92 3.25 13.46 -6.75
N VAL A 93 2.48 12.48 -6.24
CA VAL A 93 2.36 11.15 -6.85
C VAL A 93 1.82 11.25 -8.27
N ARG A 94 0.72 12.00 -8.46
CA ARG A 94 0.08 12.16 -9.77
C ARG A 94 0.96 12.88 -10.79
N MET A 95 1.78 13.83 -10.34
CA MET A 95 2.82 14.47 -11.17
C MET A 95 4.08 13.60 -11.32
N GLY A 96 4.14 12.47 -10.62
CA GLY A 96 5.27 11.56 -10.52
C GLY A 96 6.57 12.21 -10.06
N GLN A 97 6.48 13.18 -9.15
CA GLN A 97 7.63 13.81 -8.52
C GLN A 97 8.33 12.90 -7.51
N ILE A 98 7.63 11.86 -7.04
CA ILE A 98 8.14 10.85 -6.09
C ILE A 98 9.17 9.88 -6.68
N PHE A 99 9.46 10.00 -7.98
CA PHE A 99 10.35 9.12 -8.74
C PHE A 99 11.70 9.77 -9.09
N GLY A 100 11.99 10.98 -8.58
CA GLY A 100 13.24 11.68 -8.93
C GLY A 100 14.52 10.97 -8.49
N ASP A 101 14.42 10.08 -7.52
CA ASP A 101 15.46 9.20 -6.98
C ASP A 101 15.27 7.73 -7.41
N TYR A 102 14.47 7.48 -8.45
CA TYR A 102 14.18 6.12 -8.88
C TYR A 102 15.47 5.38 -9.27
N VAL A 103 15.59 4.16 -8.75
CA VAL A 103 16.60 3.19 -9.13
C VAL A 103 15.93 1.84 -9.33
N GLN A 104 16.43 1.07 -10.29
CA GLN A 104 15.93 -0.29 -10.51
C GLN A 104 16.29 -1.16 -9.30
N GLY A 105 15.26 -1.63 -8.58
CA GLY A 105 15.38 -2.50 -7.43
C GLY A 105 15.64 -3.95 -7.80
N SER A 106 15.99 -4.74 -6.78
CA SER A 106 16.25 -6.17 -6.91
C SER A 106 14.98 -7.01 -6.72
N SER A 107 14.97 -8.22 -7.28
CA SER A 107 14.03 -9.28 -6.92
C SER A 107 14.49 -10.08 -5.68
N ARG A 108 15.74 -9.90 -5.25
CA ARG A 108 16.30 -10.54 -4.04
C ARG A 108 15.94 -9.75 -2.78
N LYS A 109 14.65 -9.71 -2.48
CA LYS A 109 14.10 -9.03 -1.30
C LYS A 109 12.94 -9.81 -0.73
N SER A 110 12.67 -9.61 0.56
CA SER A 110 11.69 -10.35 1.31
C SER A 110 10.49 -9.49 1.69
N PHE A 111 9.29 -10.04 1.48
CA PHE A 111 8.08 -9.40 2.03
C PHE A 111 8.12 -9.38 3.56
N LEU A 112 8.77 -10.36 4.19
CA LEU A 112 8.99 -10.38 5.63
C LEU A 112 9.64 -9.08 6.14
N GLU A 113 10.72 -8.62 5.49
CA GLU A 113 11.39 -7.37 5.89
C GLU A 113 10.49 -6.14 5.63
N LEU A 114 9.78 -6.11 4.49
CA LEU A 114 8.79 -5.08 4.22
C LEU A 114 7.70 -5.04 5.32
N ALA A 115 7.13 -6.20 5.68
CA ALA A 115 6.09 -6.31 6.70
C ALA A 115 6.61 -5.85 8.07
N ARG A 116 7.84 -6.22 8.43
CA ARG A 116 8.50 -5.77 9.67
C ARG A 116 8.62 -4.23 9.71
N GLN A 117 9.07 -3.62 8.61
CA GLN A 117 9.20 -2.17 8.49
C GLN A 117 7.83 -1.47 8.53
N LEU A 118 6.83 -2.01 7.82
CA LEU A 118 5.46 -1.50 7.85
C LEU A 118 4.85 -1.55 9.25
N LYS A 119 5.06 -2.65 9.96
CA LYS A 119 4.62 -2.81 11.34
C LYS A 119 5.27 -1.77 12.26
N LEU A 120 6.58 -1.55 12.12
CA LEU A 120 7.34 -0.66 13.01
C LEU A 120 6.99 0.82 12.81
N PHE A 121 6.83 1.27 11.55
CA PHE A 121 6.74 2.71 11.24
C PHE A 121 5.34 3.18 10.81
N TYR A 122 4.49 2.27 10.34
CA TYR A 122 3.22 2.62 9.68
C TYR A 122 1.99 1.97 10.34
N ALA A 123 2.10 1.58 11.61
CA ALA A 123 0.98 1.02 12.38
C ALA A 123 -0.26 1.94 12.44
N ARG A 124 -0.03 3.26 12.43
CA ARG A 124 -1.07 4.29 12.47
C ARG A 124 -1.75 4.50 11.12
N SER A 125 -1.10 4.14 10.02
CA SER A 125 -1.72 4.20 8.69
C SER A 125 -3.01 3.39 8.70
N LYS A 126 -4.06 3.99 8.15
CA LYS A 126 -5.41 3.42 8.09
C LYS A 126 -5.62 2.61 6.81
N LEU A 127 -4.82 2.91 5.79
CA LEU A 127 -4.75 2.20 4.52
C LEU A 127 -3.28 2.09 4.11
N ILE A 128 -2.85 0.90 3.72
CA ILE A 128 -1.52 0.64 3.18
C ILE A 128 -1.71 -0.05 1.84
N LEU A 129 -1.26 0.57 0.76
CA LEU A 129 -1.32 0.03 -0.60
C LEU A 129 0.07 -0.45 -1.01
N VAL A 130 0.19 -1.68 -1.47
CA VAL A 130 1.44 -2.22 -2.03
C VAL A 130 1.27 -2.44 -3.52
N LEU A 131 2.03 -1.73 -4.34
CA LEU A 131 2.09 -1.95 -5.78
C LEU A 131 3.28 -2.84 -6.08
N THR A 132 3.03 -4.05 -6.57
CA THR A 132 4.06 -5.07 -6.81
C THR A 132 3.70 -5.95 -8.00
N ASP A 133 4.68 -6.54 -8.66
CA ASP A 133 4.51 -7.58 -9.67
C ASP A 133 4.56 -8.99 -9.05
N GLY A 134 4.93 -9.08 -7.77
CA GLY A 134 5.13 -10.33 -7.03
C GLY A 134 6.56 -10.84 -7.06
N SER A 135 7.51 -10.09 -7.62
CA SER A 135 8.90 -10.50 -7.76
C SER A 135 9.69 -10.30 -6.45
N PHE A 136 9.32 -11.07 -5.44
CA PHE A 136 9.96 -11.08 -4.12
C PHE A 136 9.81 -12.44 -3.45
N TYR A 137 10.62 -12.71 -2.43
CA TYR A 137 10.45 -13.87 -1.56
C TYR A 137 9.45 -13.55 -0.44
N PRO A 138 8.36 -14.32 -0.25
CA PRO A 138 7.39 -14.01 0.81
C PRO A 138 8.01 -14.00 2.22
N GLY A 139 8.99 -14.86 2.48
CA GLY A 139 9.50 -15.11 3.82
C GLY A 139 8.95 -16.42 4.40
N GLU A 140 9.42 -16.78 5.60
CA GLU A 140 8.85 -17.91 6.34
C GLU A 140 7.40 -17.59 6.77
N PRO A 141 6.41 -18.44 6.44
CA PRO A 141 4.99 -18.15 6.65
C PRO A 141 4.63 -17.69 8.07
N GLU A 142 5.16 -18.36 9.09
CA GLU A 142 4.87 -18.00 10.49
C GLU A 142 5.50 -16.66 10.92
N LYS A 143 6.73 -16.37 10.47
CA LYS A 143 7.36 -15.06 10.71
C LYS A 143 6.59 -13.94 10.01
N VAL A 144 6.10 -14.18 8.79
CA VAL A 144 5.25 -13.21 8.08
C VAL A 144 3.95 -12.99 8.84
N ARG A 145 3.30 -14.05 9.30
CA ARG A 145 2.10 -13.97 10.14
C ARG A 145 2.35 -13.10 11.38
N GLU A 146 3.44 -13.33 12.10
CA GLU A 146 3.82 -12.52 13.26
C GLU A 146 3.99 -11.03 12.92
N GLN A 147 4.60 -10.69 11.78
CA GLN A 147 4.72 -9.29 11.35
C GLN A 147 3.39 -8.69 10.91
N MET A 148 2.52 -9.50 10.30
CA MET A 148 1.22 -9.06 9.82
C MET A 148 0.20 -8.84 10.97
N HIS A 149 0.40 -9.47 12.12
CA HIS A 149 -0.38 -9.26 13.34
C HIS A 149 0.21 -8.14 14.24
N PRO A 150 -0.63 -7.43 15.01
CA PRO A 150 -2.08 -7.62 15.15
C PRO A 150 -2.93 -6.77 14.19
N PHE A 151 -2.34 -5.87 13.40
CA PHE A 151 -3.11 -4.87 12.64
C PHE A 151 -2.85 -4.87 11.12
N LEU A 152 -1.64 -5.19 10.67
CA LEU A 152 -1.20 -4.92 9.29
C LEU A 152 -2.07 -5.68 8.27
N HIS A 153 -2.38 -6.95 8.56
CA HIS A 153 -3.26 -7.77 7.72
C HIS A 153 -4.64 -7.17 7.42
N ARG A 154 -5.18 -6.33 8.31
CA ARG A 154 -6.51 -5.71 8.15
C ARG A 154 -6.47 -4.40 7.37
N LYS A 155 -5.29 -3.83 7.18
CA LYS A 155 -5.09 -2.50 6.59
C LYS A 155 -4.31 -2.50 5.29
N LEU A 156 -3.72 -3.65 4.95
CA LEU A 156 -2.92 -3.86 3.76
C LEU A 156 -3.79 -4.26 2.57
N LEU A 157 -3.60 -3.61 1.44
CA LEU A 157 -4.05 -4.07 0.12
C LEU A 157 -2.82 -4.30 -0.75
N ILE A 158 -2.74 -5.47 -1.37
CA ILE A 158 -1.70 -5.82 -2.32
C ILE A 158 -2.31 -5.76 -3.71
N LEU A 159 -1.76 -4.88 -4.54
CA LEU A 159 -2.15 -4.70 -5.93
C LEU A 159 -1.08 -5.35 -6.78
N GLN A 160 -1.41 -6.52 -7.31
CA GLN A 160 -0.47 -7.37 -8.03
C GLN A 160 -1.03 -7.77 -9.39
N ASN A 161 -0.35 -7.37 -10.47
CA ASN A 161 -0.72 -7.72 -11.84
C ASN A 161 -2.23 -7.49 -12.13
N GLY A 162 -2.75 -6.37 -11.63
CA GLY A 162 -4.15 -5.99 -11.77
C GLY A 162 -5.14 -6.73 -10.87
N LYS A 163 -4.68 -7.60 -9.97
CA LYS A 163 -5.50 -8.17 -8.88
C LYS A 163 -5.38 -7.30 -7.64
N VAL A 164 -6.46 -7.24 -6.87
CA VAL A 164 -6.48 -6.59 -5.55
C VAL A 164 -6.72 -7.68 -4.51
N CYS A 165 -5.77 -7.87 -3.60
CA CYS A 165 -5.86 -8.83 -2.52
C CYS A 165 -5.77 -8.12 -1.17
N ILE A 166 -6.68 -8.41 -0.24
CA ILE A 166 -6.61 -7.88 1.12
C ILE A 166 -5.55 -8.66 1.89
N GLY A 167 -4.80 -8.03 2.79
CA GLY A 167 -3.75 -8.69 3.57
C GLY A 167 -4.21 -9.96 4.33
N THR A 168 -5.48 -10.04 4.73
CA THR A 168 -6.07 -11.25 5.34
C THR A 168 -6.29 -12.40 4.36
N GLU A 169 -6.56 -12.09 3.10
CA GLU A 169 -6.71 -13.03 1.99
C GLU A 169 -5.31 -13.48 1.56
N TRP A 170 -4.40 -12.52 1.34
CA TRP A 170 -3.02 -12.80 0.93
C TRP A 170 -2.25 -13.64 1.95
N MET A 171 -2.40 -13.37 3.26
CA MET A 171 -1.80 -14.22 4.28
C MET A 171 -2.27 -15.67 4.13
N ARG A 172 -3.55 -15.92 3.86
CA ARG A 172 -4.05 -17.28 3.70
C ARG A 172 -3.41 -17.98 2.49
N GLU A 173 -3.18 -17.25 1.40
CA GLU A 173 -2.54 -17.77 0.19
C GLU A 173 -1.07 -18.16 0.41
N ILE A 174 -0.31 -17.40 1.21
CA ILE A 174 1.11 -17.72 1.48
C ILE A 174 1.32 -18.76 2.59
N LEU A 175 0.27 -19.10 3.34
CA LEU A 175 0.30 -20.08 4.43
C LEU A 175 -0.16 -21.48 3.96
N THR A 176 -0.67 -21.59 2.74
CA THR A 176 -1.08 -22.85 2.08
C THR A 176 -0.04 -23.31 1.08
#